data_AF-A0A4Y2ECB5-F1
#
_entry.id   AF-A0A4Y2ECB5-F1
#
_cell.length_a   1.000
_cell.length_b   1.000
_cell.length_c   1.000
_cell.angle_alpha   90.00
_cell.angle_beta   90.00
_cell.angle_gamma   90.00
#
_symmetry.space_group_name_H-M   'P 1'
#
loop_
_entity.id
_entity.type
_entity.pdbx_description
1 polymer ?
#
loop_
_entity_poly.entity_id
_entity_poly.type
_entity_poly.pdbx_seq_one_letter_code
_entity_poly.pdbx_strand_id
1 'polypeptide(L)'
;MFHFANFLAIDDADVHIVKTAIETYEKIKKQAVVIGQDVDLLVLPTALTPDYMDILMLKEGKGKIKERFYSSNDLRNSNLVIECKKSILFLHTISGCNTTSGFYGKGKLQAVQLFNHSKYLYMYTNICIPNMYT
;
A
#
# COMPACT_ATOMS: atom_id res chain seq x y z
N MET A 1 28.22 14.29 7.42
CA MET A 1 28.03 13.84 6.03
C MET A 1 27.17 12.60 6.06
N PHE A 2 26.00 12.63 5.43
CA PHE A 2 25.14 11.45 5.32
C PHE A 2 25.59 10.63 4.11
N HIS A 3 25.78 9.33 4.29
CA HIS A 3 26.03 8.40 3.18
C HIS A 3 24.71 7.76 2.77
N PHE A 4 24.35 7.91 1.50
CA PHE A 4 23.18 7.29 0.91
C PHE A 4 23.59 6.07 0.08
N ALA A 5 22.84 4.98 0.21
CA ALA A 5 22.93 3.85 -0.70
C ALA A 5 21.91 4.05 -1.83
N ASN A 6 22.34 3.88 -3.07
CA ASN A 6 21.49 3.99 -4.25
C ASN A 6 21.30 2.60 -4.87
N PHE A 7 20.08 2.30 -5.27
CA PHE A 7 19.71 1.05 -5.92
C PHE A 7 18.93 1.35 -7.20
N LEU A 8 19.19 0.59 -8.25
CA LEU A 8 18.42 0.63 -9.49
C LEU A 8 17.44 -0.55 -9.50
N ALA A 9 16.15 -0.26 -9.59
CA ALA A 9 15.14 -1.28 -9.85
C ALA A 9 15.07 -1.55 -11.36
N ILE A 10 15.10 -2.82 -11.75
CA ILE A 10 14.95 -3.24 -13.17
C ILE A 10 13.49 -3.11 -13.62
N ASP A 11 12.57 -3.24 -12.66
CA ASP A 11 11.12 -3.18 -12.85
C ASP A 11 10.54 -2.13 -11.88
N ASP A 12 9.48 -2.44 -11.15
CA ASP A 12 8.89 -1.53 -10.17
C ASP A 12 9.80 -1.27 -8.95
N ALA A 13 10.05 0.02 -8.69
CA ALA A 13 10.82 0.50 -7.55
C ALA A 13 10.02 0.40 -6.24
N ASP A 14 8.69 0.45 -6.28
CA ASP A 14 7.85 0.54 -5.09
C ASP A 14 7.99 -0.71 -4.21
N VAL A 15 7.99 -1.89 -4.83
CA VAL A 15 8.22 -3.17 -4.13
C VAL A 15 9.60 -3.21 -3.48
N HIS A 16 10.64 -2.71 -4.16
CA HIS A 16 12.02 -2.69 -3.64
C HIS A 16 12.15 -1.73 -2.45
N ILE A 17 11.53 -0.55 -2.54
CA ILE A 17 11.51 0.44 -1.46
C ILE A 17 10.83 -0.15 -0.22
N VAL A 18 9.67 -0.79 -0.39
CA VAL A 18 8.91 -1.37 0.72
C VAL A 18 9.65 -2.55 1.37
N LYS A 19 10.22 -3.46 0.56
CA LYS A 19 11.06 -4.56 1.08
C LYS A 19 12.25 -4.02 1.87
N THR A 20 12.92 -3.00 1.34
CA THR A 20 14.04 -2.34 2.03
C THR A 20 13.61 -1.73 3.36
N ALA A 21 12.43 -1.10 3.42
CA ALA A 21 11.89 -0.53 4.66
C ALA A 21 11.58 -1.62 5.71
N ILE A 22 11.01 -2.76 5.28
CA ILE A 22 10.73 -3.92 6.14
C ILE A 22 12.03 -4.50 6.70
N GLU A 23 13.00 -4.79 5.84
CA GLU A 23 14.31 -5.33 6.24
C GLU A 23 15.05 -4.37 7.18
N THR A 24 14.97 -3.07 6.89
CA THR A 24 15.55 -2.04 7.74
C THR A 24 14.90 -2.05 9.12
N TYR A 25 13.57 -2.02 9.19
CA TYR A 25 12.83 -2.10 10.45
C TYR A 25 13.24 -3.34 11.26
N GLU A 26 13.30 -4.51 10.62
CA GLU A 26 13.70 -5.76 11.26
C GLU A 26 15.13 -5.70 11.82
N LYS A 27 16.06 -5.11 11.06
CA LYS A 27 17.47 -5.05 11.44
C LYS A 27 17.74 -4.04 12.55
N ILE A 28 17.14 -2.85 12.47
CA ILE A 28 17.45 -1.75 13.40
C ILE A 28 16.46 -1.64 14.55
N LYS A 29 15.30 -2.31 14.45
CA LYS A 29 14.18 -2.28 15.42
C LYS A 29 13.77 -0.86 15.81
N LYS A 30 13.77 0.06 14.83
CA LYS A 30 13.30 1.45 14.93
C LYS A 30 12.34 1.74 13.79
N GLN A 31 11.57 2.81 13.94
CA GLN A 31 10.61 3.27 12.94
C GLN A 31 11.28 3.44 11.57
N ALA A 32 10.72 2.76 10.56
CA ALA A 32 11.07 2.96 9.16
C ALA A 32 10.05 3.91 8.51
N VAL A 33 10.54 4.83 7.68
CA VAL A 33 9.73 5.80 6.94
C VAL A 33 10.07 5.69 5.46
N VAL A 34 9.05 5.44 4.64
CA VAL A 34 9.12 5.49 3.18
C VAL A 34 8.71 6.89 2.73
N ILE A 35 9.45 7.51 1.82
CA ILE A 35 9.14 8.84 1.30
C ILE A 35 8.73 8.69 -0.16
N GLY A 36 7.59 9.26 -0.54
CA GLY A 36 7.17 9.26 -1.94
C GLY A 36 5.76 9.81 -2.16
N GLN A 37 5.33 9.83 -3.43
CA GLN A 37 4.01 10.34 -3.80
C GLN A 37 3.02 9.24 -4.14
N ASP A 38 3.50 8.06 -4.54
CA ASP A 38 2.65 6.97 -5.00
C ASP A 38 1.84 6.36 -3.86
N VAL A 39 0.59 6.04 -4.13
CA VAL A 39 -0.27 5.33 -3.19
C VAL A 39 0.18 3.88 -3.00
N ASP A 40 0.93 3.34 -3.95
CA ASP A 40 1.49 1.98 -3.92
C ASP A 40 2.45 1.83 -2.72
N LEU A 41 3.18 2.91 -2.38
CA LEU A 41 4.04 3.00 -1.20
C LEU A 41 3.29 3.00 0.14
N LEU A 42 1.97 3.14 0.14
CA LEU A 42 1.12 2.97 1.33
C LEU A 42 0.39 1.62 1.33
N VAL A 43 -0.08 1.18 0.16
CA VAL A 43 -0.83 -0.08 0.00
C VAL A 43 0.09 -1.30 0.19
N LEU A 44 1.27 -1.29 -0.42
CA LEU A 44 2.22 -2.40 -0.36
C LEU A 44 2.69 -2.70 1.07
N PRO A 45 3.10 -1.73 1.91
CA PRO A 45 3.44 -2.03 3.30
C PRO A 45 2.27 -2.61 4.08
N THR A 46 1.04 -2.11 3.90
CA THR A 46 -0.13 -2.65 4.59
C THR A 46 -0.38 -4.12 4.26
N ALA A 47 -0.08 -4.55 3.03
CA ALA A 47 -0.23 -5.93 2.59
C ALA A 47 0.96 -6.84 2.97
N LEU A 48 2.19 -6.34 2.89
CA LEU A 48 3.42 -7.14 3.01
C LEU A 48 3.97 -7.23 4.44
N THR A 49 3.59 -6.32 5.34
CA THR A 49 4.13 -6.28 6.70
C THR A 49 3.34 -7.17 7.69
N PRO A 50 4.01 -7.78 8.70
CA PRO A 50 3.33 -8.42 9.83
C PRO A 50 2.46 -7.45 10.67
N ASP A 51 1.60 -7.96 11.56
CA ASP A 51 0.71 -7.13 12.43
C ASP A 51 1.40 -6.27 13.45
N TYR A 52 2.59 -6.65 13.88
CA TYR A 52 3.36 -5.90 14.86
C TYR A 52 4.23 -4.81 14.24
N MET A 53 4.31 -4.73 12.90
CA MET A 53 5.19 -3.82 12.19
C MET A 53 4.36 -2.71 11.56
N ASP A 54 4.72 -1.46 11.89
CA ASP A 54 4.16 -0.30 11.22
C ASP A 54 5.24 0.42 10.41
N ILE A 55 5.03 0.50 9.10
CA ILE A 55 5.82 1.31 8.19
C ILE A 55 5.05 2.60 7.92
N LEU A 56 5.70 3.75 8.15
CA LEU A 56 5.12 5.05 7.85
C LEU A 56 5.47 5.46 6.42
N MET A 57 4.52 6.06 5.73
CA MET A 57 4.76 6.77 4.48
C MET A 57 4.71 8.28 4.74
N LEU A 58 5.77 9.00 4.40
CA LEU A 58 5.78 10.45 4.28
C LEU A 58 5.45 10.83 2.83
N LYS A 59 4.25 11.39 2.63
CA LYS A 59 3.87 12.02 1.39
C LYS A 59 4.32 13.47 1.42
N GLU A 60 5.29 13.81 0.57
CA GLU A 60 5.82 15.17 0.51
C GLU A 60 4.72 16.17 0.10
N GLY A 61 4.82 17.39 0.62
CA GLY A 61 3.91 18.46 0.25
C GLY A 61 4.08 18.87 -1.23
N LYS A 62 3.00 19.35 -1.85
CA LYS A 62 3.06 19.95 -3.20
C LYS A 62 2.33 21.28 -3.21
N GLY A 63 3.05 22.35 -3.54
CA GLY A 63 2.51 23.72 -3.55
C GLY A 63 2.02 24.15 -2.17
N LYS A 64 0.71 24.41 -2.03
CA LYS A 64 0.08 24.81 -0.75
C LYS A 64 -0.28 23.61 0.15
N ILE A 65 -0.15 22.38 -0.36
CA ILE A 65 -0.46 21.17 0.40
C ILE A 65 0.74 20.82 1.26
N LYS A 66 0.54 20.75 2.58
CA LYS A 66 1.56 20.29 3.54
C LYS A 66 1.82 18.79 3.38
N GLU A 67 3.03 18.37 3.76
CA GLU A 67 3.37 16.96 3.88
C GLU A 67 2.45 16.23 4.86
N ARG A 68 2.30 14.92 4.67
CA ARG A 68 1.44 14.07 5.50
C ARG A 68 2.10 12.73 5.75
N PHE A 69 1.94 12.25 6.98
CA PHE A 69 2.29 10.87 7.33
C PHE A 69 1.05 9.98 7.21
N TYR A 70 1.28 8.77 6.72
CA TYR A 70 0.30 7.70 6.65
C TYR A 70 0.89 6.46 7.30
N SER A 71 0.14 5.82 8.19
CA SER A 71 0.55 4.57 8.84
C SER A 71 -0.03 3.37 8.09
N SER A 72 0.83 2.39 7.84
CA SER A 72 0.39 1.10 7.28
C SER A 72 -0.55 0.36 8.22
N ASN A 73 -0.35 0.53 9.54
CA ASN A 73 -1.18 -0.05 10.59
C ASN A 73 -2.53 0.68 10.70
N ASP A 74 -2.58 2.01 10.59
CA ASP A 74 -3.84 2.74 10.57
C ASP A 74 -4.71 2.32 9.38
N LEU A 75 -4.10 2.16 8.20
CA LEU A 75 -4.82 1.68 7.02
C LEU A 75 -5.33 0.25 7.22
N ARG A 76 -4.53 -0.62 7.85
CA ARG A 76 -4.92 -2.00 8.20
C ARG A 76 -6.09 -2.09 9.17
N ASN A 77 -6.16 -1.16 10.12
CA ASN A 77 -7.21 -1.13 11.14
C ASN A 77 -8.39 -0.23 10.75
N SER A 78 -8.39 0.29 9.51
CA SER A 78 -9.44 1.17 9.05
C SER A 78 -10.72 0.38 8.72
N ASN A 79 -11.87 0.96 9.04
CA ASN A 79 -13.19 0.42 8.65
C ASN A 79 -13.43 0.47 7.13
N LEU A 80 -12.47 1.03 6.35
CA LEU A 80 -12.57 1.19 4.92
C LEU A 80 -12.27 -0.09 4.14
N VAL A 81 -11.71 -1.12 4.77
CA VAL A 81 -11.44 -2.38 4.08
C VAL A 81 -11.72 -3.54 5.03
N ILE A 82 -12.86 -4.19 4.84
CA ILE A 82 -13.18 -5.43 5.55
C ILE A 82 -12.18 -6.51 5.11
N GLU A 83 -11.45 -7.11 6.06
CA GLU A 83 -10.31 -8.02 5.83
C GLU A 83 -9.14 -7.37 5.05
N CYS A 84 -8.58 -6.30 5.63
CA CYS A 84 -7.50 -5.45 5.08
C CYS A 84 -6.39 -6.20 4.34
N LYS A 85 -5.74 -7.19 4.96
CA LYS A 85 -4.50 -7.73 4.38
C LYS A 85 -4.68 -8.42 3.03
N LYS A 86 -5.73 -9.22 2.92
CA LYS A 86 -6.01 -10.06 1.75
C LYS A 86 -6.74 -9.28 0.66
N SER A 87 -7.60 -8.34 1.06
CA SER A 87 -8.44 -7.60 0.14
C SER A 87 -7.79 -6.29 -0.36
N ILE A 88 -6.83 -5.70 0.36
CA ILE A 88 -6.32 -4.36 -0.01
C ILE A 88 -5.62 -4.33 -1.37
N LEU A 89 -4.85 -5.37 -1.70
CA LEU A 89 -4.20 -5.49 -3.01
C LEU A 89 -5.23 -5.69 -4.11
N PHE A 90 -6.22 -6.56 -3.88
CA PHE A 90 -7.32 -6.76 -4.80
C PHE A 90 -8.08 -5.45 -5.05
N LEU A 91 -8.47 -4.75 -3.99
CA LEU A 91 -9.11 -3.43 -4.05
C LEU A 91 -8.28 -2.40 -4.80
N HIS A 92 -6.97 -2.39 -4.56
CA HIS A 92 -6.06 -1.49 -5.23
C HIS A 92 -6.03 -1.75 -6.74
N THR A 93 -5.89 -3.01 -7.15
CA THR A 93 -5.87 -3.41 -8.57
C THR A 93 -7.19 -3.10 -9.28
N ILE A 94 -8.34 -3.39 -8.67
CA ILE A 94 -9.67 -3.20 -9.32
C ILE A 94 -10.18 -1.76 -9.24
N SER A 95 -9.72 -0.97 -8.26
CA SER A 95 -9.96 0.47 -8.23
C SER A 95 -9.05 1.24 -9.21
N GLY A 96 -8.11 0.55 -9.83
CA GLY A 96 -7.11 1.06 -10.78
C GLY A 96 -5.79 1.37 -10.08
N CYS A 97 -4.72 0.65 -10.41
CA CYS A 97 -3.34 0.96 -10.05
C CYS A 97 -2.61 1.64 -11.22
N ASN A 98 -1.29 1.80 -11.13
CA ASN A 98 -0.50 2.40 -12.21
C ASN A 98 -0.63 1.62 -13.54
N THR A 99 -0.86 0.30 -13.48
CA THR A 99 -0.94 -0.58 -14.65
C THR A 99 -2.36 -1.05 -14.98
N THR A 100 -3.36 -0.73 -14.15
CA THR A 100 -4.75 -1.15 -14.36
C THR A 100 -5.72 0.02 -14.38
N SER A 101 -6.75 -0.06 -15.24
CA SER A 101 -7.85 0.89 -15.22
C SER A 101 -8.78 0.63 -14.04
N GLY A 102 -9.34 1.70 -13.48
CA GLY A 102 -10.40 1.63 -12.47
C GLY A 102 -11.80 1.58 -13.09
N PHE A 103 -12.82 1.46 -12.23
CA PHE A 103 -14.22 1.52 -12.65
C PHE A 103 -14.58 2.85 -13.31
N TYR A 104 -15.23 2.77 -14.48
CA TYR A 104 -15.68 3.95 -15.21
C TYR A 104 -16.60 4.84 -14.34
N GLY A 105 -16.31 6.14 -14.32
CA GLY A 105 -17.07 7.12 -13.54
C GLY A 105 -16.93 7.01 -12.02
N LYS A 106 -15.97 6.24 -11.50
CA LYS A 106 -15.71 6.07 -10.06
C LYS A 106 -14.27 6.39 -9.71
N GLY A 107 -14.08 7.20 -8.67
CA GLY A 107 -12.76 7.39 -8.05
C GLY A 107 -12.39 6.23 -7.13
N LYS A 108 -11.09 6.09 -6.77
CA LYS A 108 -10.60 5.00 -5.91
C LYS A 108 -11.39 4.86 -4.60
N LEU A 109 -11.69 5.96 -3.92
CA LEU A 109 -12.48 5.95 -2.68
C LEU A 109 -13.90 5.42 -2.90
N GLN A 110 -14.55 5.82 -4.00
CA GLN A 110 -15.90 5.35 -4.34
C GLN A 110 -15.89 3.86 -4.72
N ALA A 111 -14.84 3.40 -5.40
CA ALA A 111 -14.66 1.98 -5.66
C ALA A 111 -14.55 1.20 -4.33
N VAL A 112 -13.66 1.61 -3.41
CA VAL A 112 -13.52 0.98 -2.08
C VAL A 112 -14.84 0.96 -1.31
N GLN A 113 -15.60 2.06 -1.31
CA GLN A 113 -16.92 2.11 -0.67
C GLN A 113 -17.92 1.12 -1.29
N LEU A 114 -17.90 0.95 -2.61
CA LEU A 114 -18.73 -0.04 -3.31
C LEU A 114 -18.40 -1.47 -2.85
N PHE A 115 -17.11 -1.78 -2.65
CA PHE A 115 -16.69 -3.08 -2.12
C PHE A 115 -17.19 -3.34 -0.70
N ASN A 116 -17.08 -2.35 0.19
CA ASN A 116 -17.56 -2.51 1.56
C ASN A 116 -19.08 -2.76 1.65
N HIS A 117 -19.84 -2.29 0.66
CA HIS A 117 -21.28 -2.50 0.62
C HIS A 117 -21.68 -3.85 0.00
N SER A 118 -20.80 -4.49 -0.79
CA SER A 118 -21.13 -5.68 -1.56
C SER A 118 -20.51 -6.95 -0.97
N LYS A 119 -21.35 -7.76 -0.29
CA LYS A 119 -20.94 -9.09 0.23
C LYS A 119 -20.48 -10.06 -0.87
N TYR A 120 -20.89 -9.87 -2.13
CA TYR A 120 -20.54 -10.75 -3.24
C TYR A 120 -19.09 -10.57 -3.69
N LEU A 121 -18.57 -9.33 -3.64
CA LEU A 121 -17.19 -9.05 -4.06
C LEU A 121 -16.16 -9.67 -3.11
N TYR A 122 -16.53 -9.87 -1.85
CA TYR A 122 -15.72 -10.61 -0.88
C TYR A 122 -15.46 -12.07 -1.28
N MET A 123 -16.37 -12.72 -2.01
CA MET A 123 -16.14 -14.11 -2.45
C MET A 123 -14.96 -14.23 -3.41
N TYR A 124 -14.68 -13.18 -4.19
CA TYR A 124 -13.60 -13.15 -5.17
C TYR A 124 -12.23 -12.84 -4.57
N THR A 125 -12.16 -12.25 -3.37
CA THR A 125 -10.87 -11.97 -2.72
C THR A 125 -10.12 -13.27 -2.41
N ASN A 126 -10.82 -14.37 -2.11
CA ASN A 126 -10.20 -15.67 -1.83
C ASN A 126 -9.79 -16.46 -3.10
N ILE A 127 -10.25 -16.06 -4.29
CA ILE A 127 -9.96 -16.76 -5.56
C ILE A 127 -8.67 -16.24 -6.19
N CYS A 128 -8.36 -14.95 -6.05
CA CYS A 128 -7.22 -14.31 -6.74
C CYS A 128 -5.89 -14.36 -5.98
N ILE A 129 -5.86 -14.86 -4.74
CA ILE A 129 -4.67 -14.79 -3.86
C ILE A 129 -3.58 -15.84 -4.15
N PRO A 130 -3.84 -17.07 -4.63
CA PRO A 130 -2.77 -18.06 -4.72
C PRO A 130 -1.64 -17.72 -5.72
N ASN A 131 -1.89 -16.89 -6.74
CA ASN A 131 -1.01 -16.76 -7.90
C ASN A 131 -0.44 -15.36 -8.14
N MET A 132 -0.61 -14.40 -7.23
CA MET A 132 -0.16 -13.01 -7.48
C MET A 132 1.29 -12.75 -7.07
N TYR A 133 1.98 -13.72 -6.45
CA TYR A 133 3.35 -13.58 -5.95
C TYR A 133 4.26 -14.81 -6.19
N THR A 134 3.88 -15.70 -7.11
CA THR A 134 4.77 -16.73 -7.69
C THR A 134 5.11 -16.35 -9.12
#